data_AF-A0A925XMP2-F1
#
_entry.id   AF-A0A925XMP2-F1
#
_cell.length_a   1.000
_cell.length_b   1.000
_cell.length_c   1.000
_cell.angle_alpha   90.00
_cell.angle_beta   90.00
_cell.angle_gamma   90.00
#
_symmetry.space_group_name_H-M   'P 1'
#
loop_
_entity.id
_entity.type
_entity.pdbx_description
1 polymer ?
#
loop_
_entity_poly.entity_id
_entity_poly.type
_entity_poly.pdbx_seq_one_letter_code
_entity_poly.pdbx_strand_id
1 'polypeptide(L)'
;MNRFKAIGSALLFVPALALVSTQARAEFKCGTPQTPFDRAACEKAAEGPDALRQYVQRMQPIANLYFFDYVSEAQAVAWAQNDAKRPAGKAAVQTATVLQAAPGA
;
A
#
# COMPACT_ATOMS: atom_id res chain seq x y z
N MET A 1 33.13 -24.89 -39.72
CA MET A 1 33.10 -25.38 -38.33
C MET A 1 32.49 -24.28 -37.47
N ASN A 2 31.21 -24.44 -37.13
CA ASN A 2 30.40 -23.41 -36.48
C ASN A 2 30.65 -23.45 -34.97
N ARG A 3 30.94 -22.30 -34.36
CA ARG A 3 31.02 -22.15 -32.90
C ARG A 3 30.33 -20.84 -32.51
N PHE A 4 29.00 -20.81 -32.62
CA PHE A 4 28.19 -19.80 -31.92
C PHE A 4 28.20 -20.15 -30.45
N LYS A 5 28.88 -19.34 -29.63
CA LYS A 5 29.05 -19.57 -28.20
C LYS A 5 28.35 -18.44 -27.44
N ALA A 6 27.48 -18.87 -26.52
CA ALA A 6 26.92 -18.15 -25.38
C ALA A 6 25.87 -17.06 -25.66
N ILE A 7 24.62 -17.52 -25.72
CA ILE A 7 23.46 -16.81 -25.18
C ILE A 7 23.64 -16.72 -23.65
N GLY A 8 23.49 -15.53 -23.07
CA GLY A 8 23.50 -15.37 -21.62
C GLY A 8 23.50 -13.91 -21.16
N SER A 9 22.59 -13.09 -21.68
CA SER A 9 22.37 -11.73 -21.19
C SER A 9 21.76 -11.77 -19.78
N ALA A 10 22.61 -11.71 -18.75
CA ALA A 10 22.18 -11.42 -17.39
C ALA A 10 22.01 -9.90 -17.24
N LEU A 11 20.85 -9.38 -17.67
CA LEU A 11 20.40 -8.05 -17.27
C LEU A 11 19.97 -8.15 -15.80
N LEU A 12 20.89 -7.85 -14.89
CA LEU A 12 20.55 -7.61 -13.49
C LEU A 12 19.73 -6.32 -13.43
N PHE A 13 18.40 -6.48 -13.36
CA PHE A 13 17.48 -5.43 -12.96
C PHE A 13 17.79 -5.06 -11.50
N VAL A 14 18.59 -4.02 -11.30
CA VAL A 14 18.66 -3.33 -10.01
C VAL A 14 17.40 -2.46 -9.93
N PRO A 15 16.45 -2.72 -9.02
CA PRO A 15 15.36 -1.78 -8.81
C PRO A 15 15.96 -0.50 -8.24
N ALA A 16 15.88 0.58 -9.05
CA ALA A 16 16.24 1.91 -8.63
C ALA A 16 15.41 2.29 -7.40
N LEU A 17 16.10 2.63 -6.30
CA LEU A 17 15.52 3.31 -5.15
C LEU A 17 14.92 4.63 -5.65
N ALA A 18 13.60 4.66 -5.77
CA ALA A 18 12.85 5.81 -6.23
C ALA A 18 13.03 6.98 -5.26
N LEU A 19 13.77 7.98 -5.74
CA LEU A 19 13.55 9.43 -5.58
C LEU A 19 12.68 9.84 -4.38
N VAL A 20 13.34 10.41 -3.37
CA VAL A 20 12.73 11.27 -2.35
C VAL A 20 11.96 12.38 -3.08
N SER A 21 10.63 12.26 -3.03
CA SER A 21 9.70 13.20 -3.66
C SER A 21 9.27 14.22 -2.61
N THR A 22 9.87 15.40 -2.66
CA THR A 22 9.49 16.56 -1.83
C THR A 22 8.33 17.28 -2.48
N GLN A 23 7.08 16.96 -2.12
CA GLN A 23 5.92 17.76 -2.52
C GLN A 23 5.01 18.07 -1.33
N ALA A 24 4.62 19.34 -1.28
CA ALA A 24 4.10 20.05 -0.14
C ALA A 24 2.60 19.82 0.06
N ARG A 25 2.27 18.96 1.03
CA ARG A 25 1.02 18.99 1.83
C ARG A 25 1.43 18.83 3.29
N ALA A 26 0.56 19.23 4.24
CA ALA A 26 0.75 19.19 5.71
C ALA A 26 1.94 18.30 6.11
N GLU A 27 3.05 18.94 6.46
CA GLU A 27 4.40 18.39 6.63
C GLU A 27 4.43 16.86 6.65
N PHE A 28 4.87 16.23 5.54
CA PHE A 28 5.00 14.77 5.47
C PHE A 28 5.82 14.26 6.67
N LYS A 29 5.14 13.70 7.66
CA LYS A 29 5.69 13.50 9.00
C LYS A 29 6.73 12.40 9.05
N CYS A 30 6.75 11.51 8.05
CA CYS A 30 7.73 10.44 7.98
C CYS A 30 9.14 10.90 7.59
N GLY A 31 9.29 12.14 7.10
CA GLY A 31 10.62 12.76 6.94
C GLY A 31 11.28 13.04 8.29
N THR A 32 10.50 13.53 9.26
CA THR A 32 10.99 13.88 10.60
C THR A 32 9.92 13.59 11.66
N PRO A 33 9.70 12.32 12.04
CA PRO A 33 8.65 11.96 12.99
C PRO A 33 8.92 12.58 14.36
N GLN A 34 7.94 13.32 14.91
CA GLN A 34 8.10 14.07 16.16
C GLN A 34 7.74 13.24 17.39
N THR A 35 6.82 12.29 17.24
CA THR A 35 6.29 11.46 18.32
C THR A 35 6.49 9.97 18.04
N PRO A 36 6.44 9.10 19.07
CA PRO A 36 6.41 7.65 18.84
C PRO A 36 5.20 7.22 18.00
N PHE A 37 4.08 7.93 18.09
CA PHE A 37 2.90 7.66 17.28
C PHE A 37 3.12 7.98 15.81
N ASP A 38 3.84 9.06 15.50
CA ASP A 38 4.23 9.39 14.12
C ASP A 38 5.16 8.30 13.56
N ARG A 39 6.14 7.82 14.35
CA ARG A 39 7.04 6.75 13.92
C ARG A 39 6.29 5.47 13.57
N ALA A 40 5.40 5.02 14.46
CA ALA A 40 4.58 3.85 14.22
C ALA A 40 3.61 4.05 13.04
N ALA A 41 3.05 5.26 12.84
CA ALA A 41 2.25 5.56 11.65
C ALA A 41 3.09 5.39 10.37
N CYS A 42 4.34 5.84 10.36
CA CYS A 42 5.24 5.69 9.21
C CYS A 42 5.64 4.23 8.94
N GLU A 43 5.85 3.43 9.97
CA GLU A 43 6.04 1.98 9.84
C GLU A 43 4.80 1.33 9.21
N LYS A 44 3.60 1.74 9.63
CA LYS A 44 2.34 1.26 9.05
C LYS A 44 2.09 1.77 7.63
N ALA A 45 2.57 2.96 7.29
CA ALA A 45 2.59 3.44 5.91
C ALA A 45 3.49 2.54 5.04
N ALA A 46 4.63 2.08 5.53
CA ALA A 46 5.48 1.14 4.76
C ALA A 46 4.80 -0.22 4.52
N GLU A 47 3.94 -0.68 5.44
CA GLU A 47 3.15 -1.91 5.26
C GLU A 47 2.04 -1.77 4.21
N GLY A 48 1.42 -0.58 4.09
CA GLY A 48 0.46 -0.28 3.03
C GLY A 48 -0.74 0.55 3.50
N PRO A 49 -1.66 0.88 2.56
CA PRO A 49 -2.73 1.84 2.80
C PRO A 49 -3.73 1.36 3.86
N ASP A 50 -4.05 0.06 3.91
CA ASP A 50 -4.96 -0.51 4.89
C ASP A 50 -4.36 -0.53 6.31
N ALA A 51 -3.09 -0.91 6.44
CA ALA A 51 -2.40 -0.96 7.72
C ALA A 51 -2.33 0.44 8.35
N LEU A 52 -1.99 1.45 7.54
CA LEU A 52 -1.99 2.84 7.98
C LEU A 52 -3.39 3.32 8.37
N ARG A 53 -4.43 3.04 7.56
CA ARG A 53 -5.82 3.41 7.90
C ARG A 53 -6.25 2.84 9.25
N GLN A 54 -6.02 1.54 9.47
CA GLN A 54 -6.39 0.89 10.72
C GLN A 54 -5.63 1.43 11.92
N TYR A 55 -4.35 1.77 11.76
CA TYR A 55 -3.56 2.39 12.82
C TYR A 55 -4.07 3.79 13.15
N VAL A 56 -4.26 4.64 12.13
CA VAL A 56 -4.77 6.01 12.30
C VAL A 56 -6.14 5.99 12.97
N GLN A 57 -7.07 5.15 12.53
CA GLN A 57 -8.40 5.04 13.15
C GLN A 57 -8.33 4.69 14.65
N ARG A 58 -7.44 3.77 15.04
CA ARG A 58 -7.25 3.38 16.44
C ARG A 58 -6.62 4.49 17.27
N MET A 59 -5.73 5.28 16.67
CA MET A 59 -4.93 6.28 17.37
C MET A 59 -5.49 7.70 17.28
N GLN A 60 -6.44 7.95 16.38
CA GLN A 60 -7.08 9.26 16.19
C GLN A 60 -7.63 9.87 17.49
N PRO A 61 -8.36 9.13 18.37
CA PRO A 61 -8.84 9.71 19.63
C PRO A 61 -7.74 9.99 20.67
N ILE A 62 -6.53 9.43 20.49
CA ILE A 62 -5.43 9.52 21.47
C ILE A 62 -4.40 10.56 21.06
N ALA A 63 -4.05 10.59 19.77
CA ALA A 63 -2.93 11.35 19.24
C ALA A 63 -3.29 12.24 18.05
N ASN A 64 -4.58 12.34 17.70
CA ASN A 64 -5.10 13.20 16.63
C ASN A 64 -4.35 13.01 15.29
N LEU A 65 -4.06 11.75 14.95
CA LEU A 65 -3.34 11.41 13.72
C LEU A 65 -4.27 11.52 12.52
N TYR A 66 -3.75 12.03 11.40
CA TYR A 66 -4.46 12.07 10.12
C TYR A 66 -3.72 11.25 9.07
N PHE A 67 -4.46 10.46 8.30
CA PHE A 67 -3.90 9.56 7.29
C PHE A 67 -2.98 10.30 6.30
N PHE A 68 -3.40 11.47 5.83
CA PHE A 68 -2.67 12.22 4.81
C PHE A 68 -1.34 12.82 5.30
N ASP A 69 -1.10 12.90 6.61
CA ASP A 69 0.16 13.40 7.16
C ASP A 69 1.32 12.39 6.98
N TYR A 70 1.00 11.12 6.71
CA TYR A 70 1.97 10.01 6.62
C TYR A 70 2.08 9.40 5.22
N VAL A 71 1.43 9.99 4.22
CA VAL A 71 1.41 9.47 2.85
C VAL A 71 2.02 10.50 1.91
N SER A 72 3.10 10.10 1.22
CA SER A 72 3.67 10.91 0.14
C SER A 72 2.90 10.67 -1.16
N GLU A 73 2.95 11.64 -2.08
CA GLU A 73 2.28 11.51 -3.38
C GLU A 73 2.78 10.29 -4.17
N ALA A 74 4.09 10.05 -4.17
CA ALA A 74 4.68 8.88 -4.82
C ALA A 74 4.13 7.57 -4.23
N GLN A 75 3.95 7.52 -2.90
CA GLN A 75 3.42 6.35 -2.21
C GLN A 75 1.93 6.15 -2.51
N ALA A 76 1.14 7.23 -2.53
CA ALA A 76 -0.26 7.19 -2.92
C ALA A 76 -0.44 6.67 -4.36
N VAL A 77 0.39 7.15 -5.30
CA VAL A 77 0.38 6.69 -6.70
C VAL A 77 0.78 5.22 -6.79
N ALA A 78 1.81 4.79 -6.07
CA ALA A 78 2.23 3.39 -6.05
C ALA A 78 1.12 2.46 -5.54
N TRP A 79 0.41 2.84 -4.47
CA TRP A 79 -0.72 2.06 -3.95
C TRP A 79 -1.88 1.99 -4.93
N ALA A 80 -2.24 3.11 -5.56
CA ALA A 80 -3.30 3.13 -6.56
C ALA A 80 -3.00 2.20 -7.76
N GLN A 81 -1.74 2.16 -8.20
CA GLN A 81 -1.30 1.24 -9.26
C GLN A 81 -1.32 -0.23 -8.82
N ASN A 82 -0.98 -0.52 -7.56
CA ASN A 82 -1.00 -1.88 -7.01
C ASN A 82 -2.44 -2.40 -6.83
N ASP A 83 -3.39 -1.55 -6.40
CA ASP A 83 -4.80 -1.93 -6.32
C ASP A 83 -5.40 -2.19 -7.71
N ALA A 84 -5.06 -1.37 -8.71
CA ALA A 84 -5.50 -1.57 -10.09
C ALA A 84 -4.93 -2.86 -10.72
N LYS A 85 -3.78 -3.33 -10.25
CA LYS A 85 -3.17 -4.60 -10.67
C LYS A 85 -3.71 -5.83 -9.94
N ARG A 86 -4.41 -5.65 -8.81
CA ARG A 86 -5.02 -6.76 -8.08
C ARG A 86 -6.25 -7.24 -8.89
N PRO A 87 -6.24 -8.47 -9.45
CA PRO A 87 -7.42 -8.97 -10.13
C PRO A 87 -8.58 -9.00 -9.14
N ALA A 88 -9.74 -8.48 -9.53
CA ALA A 88 -10.98 -8.41 -8.75
C ALA A 88 -11.59 -9.80 -8.45
N GLY A 89 -10.77 -10.83 -8.30
CA GLY A 89 -11.17 -12.18 -7.96
C GLY A 89 -11.21 -12.36 -6.45
N LYS A 90 -12.38 -12.75 -5.95
CA LYS A 90 -12.63 -13.36 -4.62
C LYS A 90 -13.03 -12.43 -3.46
N ALA A 91 -13.79 -11.36 -3.70
CA ALA A 91 -14.55 -10.68 -2.64
C ALA A 91 -16.08 -10.73 -2.81
N ALA A 92 -16.59 -11.36 -3.87
CA ALA A 92 -18.02 -11.36 -4.20
C ALA A 92 -18.73 -12.72 -4.00
N VAL A 93 -18.10 -13.73 -3.37
CA VAL A 93 -18.66 -15.10 -3.28
C VAL A 93 -18.92 -15.53 -1.82
N GLN A 94 -19.47 -14.65 -0.98
CA GLN A 94 -19.96 -15.08 0.35
C GLN A 94 -21.34 -14.57 0.72
N THR A 95 -21.97 -13.70 -0.07
CA THR A 95 -23.32 -13.17 0.23
C THR A 95 -24.47 -13.84 -0.52
N ALA A 96 -24.20 -14.81 -1.41
CA ALA A 96 -25.26 -15.47 -2.18
C ALA A 96 -25.85 -16.75 -1.55
N THR A 97 -25.24 -17.33 -0.51
CA THR A 97 -25.67 -18.64 0.01
C THR A 97 -26.72 -18.57 1.14
N VAL A 98 -27.05 -17.39 1.67
CA VAL A 98 -28.00 -17.28 2.81
C VAL A 98 -29.48 -17.15 2.38
N LEU A 99 -29.79 -16.99 1.09
CA LEU A 99 -31.16 -16.78 0.63
C LEU A 99 -31.72 -17.94 -0.21
N GLN A 100 -31.57 -19.18 0.25
CA GLN A 100 -32.23 -20.33 -0.40
C GLN A 100 -32.56 -21.45 0.59
N ALA A 101 -33.42 -21.14 1.57
CA ALA A 101 -34.16 -22.16 2.32
C ALA A 101 -35.44 -21.57 2.92
N ALA A 102 -36.50 -21.43 2.11
CA ALA A 102 -37.85 -21.91 2.42
C ALA A 102 -38.84 -21.50 1.31
N PRO A 103 -39.41 -22.45 0.54
CA PRO A 103 -40.57 -22.21 -0.31
C PRO A 103 -41.85 -22.12 0.54
N GLY A 104 -42.78 -21.27 0.13
CA GLY A 104 -44.09 -21.15 0.77
C GLY A 104 -44.98 -22.38 0.58
N ALA A 105 -45.85 -22.61 1.56
CA ALA A 105 -47.24 -23.05 1.47
C ALA A 105 -47.86 -22.97 2.87
#